data_AF-A0A2V8A2M2-F1
#
_entry.id   AF-A0A2V8A2M2-F1
#
_cell.length_a   1.000
_cell.length_b   1.000
_cell.length_c   1.000
_cell.angle_alpha   90.00
_cell.angle_beta   90.00
_cell.angle_gamma   90.00
#
_symmetry.space_group_name_H-M   'P 1'
#
loop_
_entity.id
_entity.type
_entity.pdbx_description
1 polymer ?
#
loop_
_entity_poly.entity_id
_entity_poly.type
_entity_poly.pdbx_seq_one_letter_code
_entity_poly.pdbx_strand_id
1 'polypeptide(L)'
;MKMFSRSVRSLASRPIVSAVAIATLAVGLGANAAIFSLTREVLLRPLPYRDADRLVWVFERSPSTGVESMGITPVNYVGWRDR
;
A
#
# COMPACT_ATOMS: atom_id res chain seq x y z
N MET A 1 27.65 33.45 10.69
CA MET A 1 27.90 32.03 10.37
C MET A 1 28.46 31.15 11.50
N LYS A 2 28.69 31.66 12.74
CA LYS A 2 29.26 30.85 13.86
C LYS A 2 28.26 29.97 14.62
N MET A 3 26.94 30.17 14.43
CA MET A 3 25.89 29.43 15.13
C MET A 3 25.83 27.94 14.76
N PHE A 4 25.97 27.60 13.47
CA PHE A 4 25.85 26.22 12.98
C PHE A 4 26.92 25.27 13.54
N SER A 5 28.14 25.77 13.75
CA SER A 5 29.27 24.98 14.26
C SER A 5 29.01 24.45 15.69
N ARG A 6 28.35 25.25 16.54
CA ARG A 6 28.04 24.83 17.92
C ARG A 6 26.99 23.71 17.96
N SER A 7 25.99 23.76 17.07
CA SER A 7 24.93 22.75 16.99
C SER A 7 25.45 21.39 16.52
N VAL A 8 26.33 21.36 15.50
CA VAL A 8 26.93 20.11 15.03
C VAL A 8 27.84 19.49 16.09
N ARG A 9 28.62 20.32 16.82
CA ARG A 9 29.46 19.84 17.92
C ARG A 9 28.66 19.37 19.13
N SER A 10 27.52 20.00 19.42
CA SER A 10 26.55 19.54 20.42
C SER A 10 25.94 18.17 20.08
N LEU A 11 25.76 17.87 18.79
CA LEU A 11 25.24 16.58 18.35
C LEU A 11 26.30 15.47 18.49
N ALA A 12 27.57 15.81 18.27
CA ALA A 12 28.72 14.91 18.44
C ALA A 12 29.14 14.69 19.91
N SER A 13 28.81 15.61 20.82
CA SER A 13 29.17 15.49 22.24
C SER A 13 28.29 14.51 23.03
N ARG A 14 27.10 14.16 22.50
CA ARG A 14 26.16 13.21 23.11
C ARG A 14 25.67 12.18 22.07
N PRO A 15 26.55 11.26 21.63
CA PRO A 15 26.29 10.40 20.48
C PRO A 15 25.09 9.46 20.66
N ILE A 16 24.83 8.96 21.87
CA ILE A 16 23.70 8.04 22.13
C ILE A 16 22.35 8.74 21.96
N VAL A 17 22.19 9.93 22.53
CA VAL A 17 20.93 10.70 22.44
C VAL A 17 20.65 11.08 20.99
N SER A 18 21.68 11.54 20.27
CA SER A 18 21.58 11.86 18.85
C SER A 18 21.21 10.63 18.01
N ALA A 19 21.83 9.47 18.28
CA ALA A 19 21.53 8.24 17.55
C ALA A 19 20.08 7.78 17.76
N VAL A 20 19.57 7.81 18.99
CA VAL A 20 18.17 7.45 19.28
C VAL A 20 17.22 8.43 18.61
N ALA A 21 17.47 9.73 18.68
CA ALA A 21 16.64 10.73 18.01
C ALA A 21 16.60 10.52 16.49
N ILE A 22 17.76 10.29 15.86
CA ILE A 22 17.86 9.99 14.43
C ILE A 22 17.12 8.69 14.08
N ALA A 23 17.27 7.63 14.87
CA ALA A 23 16.60 6.36 14.64
C ALA A 23 15.07 6.50 14.70
N THR A 24 14.54 7.18 15.72
CA THR A 24 13.11 7.44 15.85
C THR A 24 12.58 8.26 14.66
N LEU A 25 13.30 9.31 14.26
CA LEU A 25 12.94 10.10 13.09
C LEU A 25 12.97 9.27 11.80
N ALA A 26 14.01 8.46 11.61
CA ALA A 26 14.16 7.59 10.44
C ALA A 26 13.02 6.57 10.35
N VAL A 27 12.62 5.95 11.47
CA VAL A 27 11.49 5.01 11.50
C VAL A 27 10.19 5.72 11.13
N GLY A 28 9.89 6.89 11.73
CA GLY A 28 8.67 7.63 11.41
C GLY A 28 8.59 8.08 9.96
N LEU A 29 9.69 8.63 9.42
CA LEU A 29 9.78 9.06 8.03
C LEU A 29 9.70 7.86 7.06
N GLY A 30 10.42 6.79 7.37
CA GLY A 30 10.46 5.57 6.57
C GLY A 30 9.11 4.84 6.52
N ALA A 31 8.42 4.74 7.65
CA ALA A 31 7.10 4.14 7.72
C ALA A 31 6.07 4.89 6.85
N ASN A 32 6.05 6.23 6.95
CA ASN A 32 5.17 7.06 6.13
C ASN A 32 5.47 6.90 4.63
N ALA A 33 6.74 6.92 4.25
CA ALA A 33 7.15 6.71 2.85
C ALA A 33 6.81 5.30 2.35
N ALA A 34 7.03 4.26 3.16
CA ALA A 34 6.75 2.87 2.80
C ALA A 34 5.26 2.63 2.58
N ILE A 35 4.40 3.12 3.49
CA ILE A 35 2.95 3.02 3.35
C ILE A 35 2.51 3.68 2.05
N PHE A 36 2.92 4.92 1.81
CA PHE A 36 2.50 5.65 0.60
C PHE A 36 3.03 5.02 -0.69
N SER A 37 4.25 4.49 -0.67
CA SER A 37 4.84 3.76 -1.80
C SER A 37 4.05 2.48 -2.11
N LEU A 38 3.73 1.69 -1.09
CA LEU A 38 2.95 0.46 -1.23
C LEU A 38 1.52 0.77 -1.74
N THR A 39 0.85 1.76 -1.14
CA THR A 39 -0.47 2.20 -1.59
C THR A 39 -0.42 2.66 -3.05
N ARG A 40 0.62 3.40 -3.44
CA ARG A 40 0.78 3.83 -4.82
C ARG A 40 0.97 2.66 -5.78
N GLU A 41 1.74 1.65 -5.42
CA GLU A 41 1.96 0.46 -6.24
C GLU A 41 0.73 -0.44 -6.33
N VAL A 42 0.01 -0.64 -5.23
CA VAL A 42 -1.08 -1.63 -5.17
C VAL A 42 -2.42 -1.04 -5.60
N LEU A 43 -2.73 0.20 -5.18
CA LEU A 43 -4.03 0.83 -5.40
C LEU A 43 -4.03 1.80 -6.57
N LEU A 44 -2.93 2.52 -6.80
CA LEU A 44 -2.88 3.61 -7.79
C LEU A 44 -2.16 3.24 -9.08
N ARG A 45 -1.32 2.20 -9.08
CA ARG A 45 -0.68 1.73 -10.29
C ARG A 45 -1.75 1.01 -11.11
N PRO A 46 -2.06 1.48 -12.33
CA PRO A 46 -2.99 0.76 -13.18
C PRO A 46 -2.42 -0.64 -13.40
N LEU A 47 -3.26 -1.66 -13.17
CA LEU A 47 -2.85 -3.04 -13.37
C LEU A 47 -2.29 -3.16 -14.81
N PRO A 48 -1.28 -4.02 -15.06
CA PRO A 48 -0.64 -4.19 -16.37
C PRO A 48 -1.55 -4.94 -17.36
N TYR A 49 -2.80 -4.51 -17.49
CA TYR A 49 -3.79 -4.97 -18.45
C TYR A 49 -4.16 -3.81 -19.37
N ARG A 50 -4.26 -4.05 -20.68
CA ARG A 50 -4.84 -3.07 -21.62
C ARG A 50 -6.28 -2.82 -21.18
N ASP A 51 -6.66 -1.55 -21.12
CA ASP A 51 -8.00 -1.10 -20.73
C ASP A 51 -8.39 -1.48 -19.28
N ALA A 52 -7.51 -1.20 -18.32
CA ALA A 52 -7.74 -1.46 -16.89
C ALA A 52 -9.01 -0.79 -16.33
N ASP A 53 -9.49 0.29 -16.97
CA ASP A 53 -10.76 0.97 -16.70
C ASP A 53 -12.00 0.11 -17.00
N ARG A 54 -11.84 -0.97 -17.79
CA ARG A 54 -12.91 -1.91 -18.15
C ARG A 54 -12.93 -3.17 -17.27
N LEU A 55 -12.03 -3.27 -16.29
CA LEU A 55 -12.01 -4.39 -15.35
C LEU A 55 -13.21 -4.31 -14.41
N VAL A 56 -14.08 -5.32 -14.50
CA VAL A 56 -15.23 -5.49 -13.61
C VAL A 56 -15.08 -6.77 -12.81
N TRP A 57 -15.45 -6.71 -11.52
CA TRP A 57 -15.56 -7.90 -10.69
C TRP A 57 -16.92 -8.56 -10.93
N VAL A 58 -16.89 -9.84 -11.29
CA VAL A 58 -18.11 -10.63 -11.48
C VAL A 58 -18.22 -11.63 -10.33
N PHE A 59 -19.34 -11.59 -9.62
CA PHE A 59 -19.63 -12.49 -8.49
C PHE A 59 -20.94 -13.23 -8.75
N GLU A 60 -21.01 -14.48 -8.29
CA GLU A 60 -22.26 -15.22 -8.29
C GLU A 60 -23.01 -14.96 -6.98
N ARG A 61 -24.29 -14.57 -7.11
CA ARG A 61 -25.22 -14.55 -5.99
C ARG A 61 -26.00 -15.86 -6.01
N SER A 62 -25.99 -16.59 -4.89
CA SER A 62 -26.78 -17.80 -4.69
C SER A 62 -27.88 -17.51 -3.65
N PRO A 63 -29.11 -17.17 -4.10
CA PRO A 63 -30.22 -16.89 -3.19
C PRO A 63 -30.62 -18.10 -2.33
N SER A 64 -30.29 -19.33 -2.77
CA SER A 64 -30.65 -20.58 -2.09
C SER A 64 -29.78 -20.91 -0.88
N THR A 65 -28.55 -20.39 -0.81
CA THR A 65 -27.61 -20.62 0.30
C THR A 65 -27.36 -19.37 1.15
N GLY A 66 -27.96 -18.23 0.80
CA GLY A 66 -27.75 -16.95 1.49
C GLY A 66 -26.35 -16.35 1.29
N VAL A 67 -25.57 -16.89 0.36
CA VAL A 67 -24.20 -16.42 0.06
C VAL A 67 -24.26 -15.36 -1.03
N GLU A 68 -23.95 -14.13 -0.66
CA GLU A 68 -24.07 -12.95 -1.55
C GLU A 68 -22.89 -12.75 -2.51
N SER A 69 -21.76 -13.43 -2.30
CA SER A 69 -20.60 -13.31 -3.20
C SER A 69 -19.79 -14.59 -3.19
N MET A 70 -20.09 -15.47 -4.15
CA MET A 70 -19.31 -16.66 -4.42
C MET A 70 -18.35 -16.39 -5.58
N GLY A 71 -17.08 -16.79 -5.42
CA GLY A 71 -16.11 -16.73 -6.51
C GLY A 71 -16.57 -17.63 -7.65
N ILE A 72 -16.70 -17.06 -8.84
CA ILE A 72 -17.11 -17.80 -10.04
C ILE A 72 -15.94 -18.61 -10.60
N THR A 73 -16.21 -19.87 -10.91
CA THR A 73 -15.32 -20.67 -11.76
C THR A 73 -15.63 -20.37 -13.24
N PRO A 74 -14.67 -20.59 -14.17
CA PRO A 74 -14.89 -20.36 -15.59
C PRO A 74 -16.13 -21.09 -16.16
N VAL A 75 -16.49 -22.24 -15.56
CA VAL A 75 -17.66 -23.05 -15.96
C VAL A 75 -18.97 -22.32 -15.71
N ASN A 76 -19.11 -21.61 -14.58
CA ASN A 76 -20.35 -20.89 -14.25
C ASN A 76 -20.58 -19.71 -15.22
N TYR A 77 -19.50 -19.06 -15.67
CA TYR A 77 -19.57 -17.97 -16.63
C TYR A 77 -20.04 -18.43 -18.02
N VAL A 78 -19.59 -19.61 -18.50
CA VAL A 78 -20.05 -20.17 -19.79
C VAL A 78 -21.54 -20.48 -19.75
N GLY A 79 -22.05 -21.03 -18.65
CA GLY A 79 -23.48 -21.31 -18.48
C GLY A 79 -24.38 -20.06 -18.48
N TRP A 80 -23.85 -18.88 -18.15
CA TRP A 80 -24.59 -17.61 -18.26
C TRP A 80 -24.52 -16.99 -19.65
N ARG A 81 -23.43 -17.21 -20.39
CA ARG A 81 -23.28 -16.71 -21.76
C ARG A 81 -24.26 -17.37 -22.73
N ASP A 82 -24.58 -18.64 -22.50
CA ASP A 82 -25.44 -19.44 -23.38
C ASP A 82 -26.95 -19.33 -23.04
N ARG A 83 -27.33 -18.41 -22.13
CA ARG A 83 -28.72 -18.06 -21.81
C ARG A 83 -29.11 -16.72 -22.41
#